data_AF-A0A9E3B4T6-F1
#
_entry.id   AF-A0A9E3B4T6-F1
#
_cell.length_a   1.000
_cell.length_b   1.000
_cell.length_c   1.000
_cell.angle_alpha   90.00
_cell.angle_beta   90.00
_cell.angle_gamma   90.00
#
_symmetry.space_group_name_H-M   'P 1'
#
loop_
_entity.id
_entity.type
_entity.pdbx_description
1 polymer ?
#
loop_
_entity_poly.entity_id
_entity_poly.type
_entity_poly.pdbx_seq_one_letter_code
_entity_poly.pdbx_strand_id
1 'polypeptide(L)'
;MSGNRGCFFNTLLFLVIVFIPGVGHIIETVMILQDDHTPVGMLAWLLLIWLVPFIGPLLYLLFGQRHSRVYFGQPSYAQYAPYQQQRQTF
;
A
#
# COMPACT_ATOMS: atom_id res chain seq x y z
N MET A 1 9.07 -18.90 21.19
CA MET A 1 9.01 -19.23 19.74
C MET A 1 7.71 -18.68 19.09
N SER A 2 7.55 -17.34 19.05
CA SER A 2 6.31 -16.66 18.58
C SER A 2 6.48 -15.94 17.22
N GLY A 3 7.72 -15.73 16.74
CA GLY A 3 8.01 -14.96 15.52
C GLY A 3 7.66 -15.64 14.18
N ASN A 4 7.56 -16.97 14.11
CA ASN A 4 7.36 -17.66 12.82
C ASN A 4 5.92 -17.57 12.28
N ARG A 5 4.91 -17.48 13.17
CA ARG A 5 3.50 -17.43 12.74
C ARG A 5 3.16 -16.08 12.13
N GLY A 6 3.61 -14.98 12.75
CA GLY A 6 3.41 -13.63 12.21
C GLY A 6 4.10 -13.42 10.85
N CYS A 7 5.30 -13.97 10.67
CA CYS A 7 6.01 -13.92 9.39
C CYS A 7 5.24 -14.65 8.28
N PHE A 8 4.80 -15.89 8.54
CA PHE A 8 4.04 -16.66 7.56
C PHE A 8 2.73 -15.97 7.17
N PHE A 9 1.95 -15.49 8.14
CA PHE A 9 0.70 -14.78 7.86
C PHE A 9 0.92 -13.47 7.10
N ASN A 10 1.93 -12.68 7.43
CA ASN A 10 2.23 -11.45 6.69
C ASN A 10 2.66 -11.74 5.25
N THR A 11 3.48 -12.76 5.04
CA THR A 11 3.88 -13.19 3.69
C THR A 11 2.68 -13.68 2.89
N LEU A 12 1.78 -14.46 3.51
CA LEU A 12 0.56 -14.92 2.86
C LEU A 12 -0.37 -13.74 2.51
N LEU A 13 -0.60 -12.82 3.44
CA LEU A 13 -1.39 -11.62 3.21
C LEU A 13 -0.80 -10.75 2.10
N PHE A 14 0.52 -10.55 2.11
CA PHE A 14 1.22 -9.83 1.05
C PHE A 14 1.02 -10.50 -0.31
N LEU A 15 1.19 -11.82 -0.37
CA LEU A 15 0.99 -12.58 -1.60
C LEU A 15 -0.45 -12.44 -2.12
N VAL A 16 -1.44 -12.57 -1.25
CA VAL A 16 -2.86 -12.39 -1.58
C VAL A 16 -3.14 -10.97 -2.09
N ILE A 17 -2.67 -9.95 -1.38
CA ILE A 17 -2.89 -8.53 -1.73
C ILE A 17 -2.21 -8.16 -3.05
N VAL A 18 -1.11 -8.82 -3.43
CA VAL A 18 -0.42 -8.55 -4.71
C VAL A 18 -0.99 -9.41 -5.84
N PHE A 19 -1.19 -10.71 -5.61
CA PHE A 19 -1.61 -11.64 -6.66
C PHE A 19 -3.09 -11.51 -7.03
N ILE A 20 -4.00 -11.32 -6.06
CA ILE A 20 -5.43 -11.24 -6.39
C ILE A 20 -5.71 -10.06 -7.32
N PRO A 21 -5.26 -8.83 -7.03
CA PRO A 21 -5.47 -7.71 -7.95
C PRO A 21 -4.72 -7.90 -9.27
N GLY A 22 -3.51 -8.46 -9.25
CA GLY A 22 -2.74 -8.69 -10.47
C GLY A 22 -3.40 -9.68 -11.42
N VAL A 23 -3.86 -10.82 -10.91
CA VAL A 23 -4.59 -11.83 -11.69
C VAL A 23 -5.96 -11.31 -12.10
N GLY A 24 -6.68 -10.63 -11.20
CA GLY A 24 -7.96 -10.00 -11.49
C GLY A 24 -7.86 -9.00 -12.64
N HIS A 25 -6.85 -8.13 -12.63
CA HIS A 25 -6.60 -7.18 -13.72
C HIS A 25 -6.44 -7.85 -15.08
N ILE A 26 -5.69 -8.95 -15.15
CA ILE A 26 -5.45 -9.68 -16.40
C ILE A 26 -6.76 -10.29 -16.91
N ILE A 27 -7.53 -10.95 -16.03
CA ILE A 27 -8.80 -11.57 -16.39
C ILE A 27 -9.80 -10.51 -16.86
N GLU A 28 -9.97 -9.42 -16.11
CA GLU A 28 -10.89 -8.33 -16.49
C GLU A 28 -10.50 -7.68 -17.81
N THR A 29 -9.20 -7.46 -18.05
CA THR A 29 -8.71 -6.91 -19.33
C THR A 29 -9.05 -7.84 -20.50
N VAL A 30 -8.86 -9.14 -20.33
CA VAL A 30 -9.22 -10.14 -21.35
C VAL A 30 -10.73 -10.21 -21.55
N MET A 31 -11.52 -10.16 -20.48
CA MET A 31 -12.98 -10.16 -20.57
C MET A 31 -13.47 -8.94 -21.36
N ILE A 32 -12.97 -7.73 -21.08
CA ILE A 32 -13.36 -6.52 -21.83
C ILE A 32 -12.97 -6.58 -23.31
N LEU A 33 -11.84 -7.24 -23.63
CA LEU A 33 -11.40 -7.45 -25.00
C LEU A 33 -12.29 -8.45 -25.77
N GLN A 34 -12.87 -9.42 -25.06
CA GLN A 34 -13.70 -10.47 -25.66
C GLN A 34 -15.19 -10.09 -25.71
N ASP A 35 -15.61 -9.18 -24.85
CA ASP A 35 -17.01 -8.79 -24.72
C ASP A 35 -17.39 -7.81 -25.84
N ASP A 36 -18.61 -7.90 -26.36
CA ASP A 36 -19.07 -7.14 -27.54
C ASP A 36 -19.36 -5.66 -27.19
N HIS A 37 -18.30 -4.93 -26.86
CA HIS A 37 -18.35 -3.52 -26.53
C HIS A 37 -18.15 -2.67 -27.79
N THR A 38 -18.83 -1.52 -27.82
CA THR A 38 -18.43 -0.45 -28.75
C THR A 38 -16.99 0.00 -28.40
N PRO A 39 -16.19 0.48 -29.38
CA PRO A 39 -14.79 0.85 -29.14
C PRO A 39 -14.61 1.88 -28.01
N VAL A 40 -15.59 2.78 -27.87
CA VAL A 40 -15.63 3.78 -26.80
C VAL A 40 -15.92 3.13 -25.44
N GLY A 41 -16.87 2.19 -25.39
CA GLY A 41 -17.18 1.44 -24.17
C GLY A 41 -15.99 0.61 -23.68
N MET A 42 -15.29 -0.04 -24.61
CA MET A 42 -14.07 -0.80 -24.33
C MET A 42 -12.97 0.10 -23.73
N LEU A 43 -12.70 1.26 -24.36
CA LEU A 43 -11.72 2.23 -23.87
C LEU A 43 -12.08 2.80 -22.49
N ALA A 44 -13.36 3.09 -22.25
CA ALA A 44 -13.83 3.59 -20.96
C ALA A 44 -13.61 2.55 -19.85
N TRP A 45 -13.94 1.28 -20.10
CA TRP A 45 -13.72 0.19 -19.14
C TRP A 45 -12.24 -0.06 -18.85
N LEU A 46 -11.40 -0.06 -19.89
CA LEU A 46 -9.94 -0.15 -19.75
C LEU A 46 -9.40 0.98 -18.87
N LEU A 47 -9.79 2.23 -19.14
CA LEU A 47 -9.37 3.36 -18.31
C LEU A 47 -9.83 3.21 -16.86
N LEU A 48 -11.07 2.78 -16.63
CA LEU A 48 -11.64 2.64 -15.30
C LEU A 48 -10.84 1.63 -14.47
N ILE A 49 -10.63 0.43 -15.00
CA ILE A 49 -9.85 -0.62 -14.33
C ILE A 49 -8.42 -0.18 -14.06
N TRP A 50 -7.78 0.49 -15.03
CA TRP A 50 -6.40 0.97 -14.85
C TRP A 50 -6.29 2.15 -13.88
N LEU A 51 -7.32 2.96 -13.71
CA LEU A 51 -7.29 4.10 -12.78
C LEU A 51 -7.63 3.71 -11.33
N VAL A 52 -8.50 2.72 -11.12
CA VAL A 52 -8.91 2.23 -9.79
C VAL A 52 -7.75 2.00 -8.81
N PRO A 53 -6.64 1.31 -9.16
CA PRO A 53 -5.54 1.10 -8.22
C PRO A 53 -4.83 2.40 -7.79
N PHE A 54 -4.95 3.47 -8.56
CA PHE A 54 -4.36 4.77 -8.25
C PHE A 54 -5.30 5.68 -7.46
N ILE A 55 -6.62 5.51 -7.60
CA ILE A 55 -7.61 6.36 -6.90
C ILE A 55 -7.46 6.26 -5.38
N GLY A 56 -7.24 5.06 -4.83
CA GLY A 56 -7.06 4.85 -3.39
C GLY A 56 -5.88 5.66 -2.81
N PRO A 57 -4.65 5.47 -3.31
CA PRO A 57 -3.49 6.26 -2.90
C PRO A 57 -3.67 7.77 -3.10
N LEU A 58 -4.27 8.19 -4.22
CA LEU A 58 -4.51 9.62 -4.49
C LEU A 58 -5.48 10.24 -3.49
N LEU A 59 -6.58 9.56 -3.18
CA LEU A 59 -7.53 10.00 -2.17
C LEU A 59 -6.92 10.01 -0.77
N TYR A 60 -6.07 9.03 -0.45
CA TYR A 60 -5.34 8.98 0.81
C TYR A 60 -4.38 10.17 0.96
N LEU A 61 -3.69 10.56 -0.11
CA LEU A 61 -2.83 11.74 -0.09
C LEU A 61 -3.64 13.04 0.04
N LEU A 62 -4.76 13.14 -0.69
CA LEU A 62 -5.56 14.37 -0.73
C LEU A 62 -6.33 14.63 0.58
N PHE A 63 -6.88 13.59 1.19
CA PHE A 63 -7.77 13.71 2.35
C PHE A 63 -7.22 13.06 3.63
N GLY A 64 -6.32 12.08 3.52
CA GLY A 64 -5.82 11.26 4.62
C GLY A 64 -4.61 11.82 5.37
N GLN A 65 -3.94 12.87 4.85
CA GLN A 65 -2.79 13.50 5.51
C GLN A 65 -3.15 14.41 6.72
N ARG A 66 -4.19 14.06 7.50
CA ARG A 66 -4.52 14.79 8.73
C ARG A 66 -3.49 14.47 9.83
N HIS A 67 -2.45 15.32 9.90
CA HIS A 67 -1.52 15.50 11.03
C HIS A 67 -0.67 14.27 11.44
N SER A 68 0.29 13.89 10.61
CA SER A 68 1.56 13.35 11.10
C SER A 68 2.65 13.66 10.10
N ARG A 69 3.52 14.62 10.44
CA ARG A 69 4.73 14.87 9.66
C ARG A 69 5.64 13.66 9.85
N VAL A 70 5.62 12.74 8.90
CA VAL A 70 6.56 11.62 8.89
C VAL A 70 7.90 12.17 8.42
N TYR A 71 8.83 12.42 9.35
CA TYR A 71 10.21 12.78 9.02
C TYR A 71 10.92 11.53 8.50
N PHE A 72 11.10 11.45 7.18
CA PHE A 72 11.96 10.44 6.57
C PHE A 72 13.41 10.69 7.02
N GLY A 73 14.02 9.70 7.68
CA GLY A 73 15.43 9.76 8.13
C GLY A 73 15.64 9.97 9.64
N GLN A 74 14.58 10.00 10.47
CA GLN A 74 14.76 10.00 11.92
C GLN A 74 14.79 8.57 12.47
N PRO A 75 15.94 8.08 12.96
CA PRO A 75 16.00 6.80 13.63
C PRO A 75 15.19 6.81 14.93
N SER A 76 14.46 5.72 15.20
CA SER A 76 13.56 5.57 16.35
C SER A 76 14.22 5.70 17.72
N TYR A 77 15.56 5.61 17.80
CA TYR A 77 16.31 5.83 19.03
C TYR A 77 16.53 7.31 19.39
N ALA A 78 16.39 8.23 18.44
CA ALA A 78 16.53 9.66 18.71
C ALA A 78 15.42 10.21 19.62
N GLN A 79 14.27 9.52 19.70
CA GLN A 79 13.12 9.94 20.50
C GLN A 79 13.22 9.56 21.99
N TYR A 80 14.25 8.78 22.39
CA TYR A 80 14.39 8.21 23.74
C TYR A 80 15.61 8.71 24.53
N ALA A 81 16.18 9.88 24.23
CA ALA A 81 17.32 10.41 24.97
C ALA A 81 16.97 11.62 25.87
N PRO A 82 16.44 11.40 27.09
CA PRO A 82 16.63 12.40 28.15
C PRO A 82 17.09 11.83 29.51
N TYR A 83 17.96 10.79 29.56
CA TYR A 83 18.39 10.22 30.86
C TYR A 83 19.90 10.02 31.09
N GLN A 84 20.78 10.35 30.14
CA GLN A 84 22.22 10.02 30.31
C GLN A 84 23.09 11.14 30.91
N GLN A 85 22.56 12.32 31.25
CA GLN A 85 23.40 13.47 31.63
C GLN A 85 23.61 13.70 33.15
N GLN A 86 23.14 12.80 34.03
CA GLN A 86 23.19 13.02 35.49
C GLN A 86 24.12 12.07 36.27
N ARG A 87 25.01 11.31 35.62
CA ARG A 87 25.80 10.26 36.30
C ARG A 87 27.33 10.41 36.25
N GLN A 88 27.85 11.61 36.01
CA GLN A 88 29.30 11.88 36.02
C GLN A 88 29.64 13.13 36.84
N THR A 89 29.29 13.14 38.12
CA THR A 89 29.92 14.02 39.12
C THR A 89 29.84 13.34 40.48
N PHE A 90 30.80 12.47 40.77
CA PHE A 90 31.40 12.26 42.10
C PHE A 90 32.77 11.60 41.89
#